data_AF-A0A7G5ZGH2-F1
#
_entry.id   AF-A0A7G5ZGH2-F1
#
_cell.length_a   1.000
_cell.length_b   1.000
_cell.length_c   1.000
_cell.angle_alpha   90.00
_cell.angle_beta   90.00
_cell.angle_gamma   90.00
#
_symmetry.space_group_name_H-M   'P 1'
#
loop_
_entity.id
_entity.type
_entity.pdbx_description
1 polymer ?
#
loop_
_entity_poly.entity_id
_entity_poly.type
_entity_poly.pdbx_seq_one_letter_code
_entity_poly.pdbx_strand_id
1 'polypeptide(L)'
;MLLARELLRLGELYRQGGACAARAGVFPESCLLRQQLLGERHPDTRAGRAALAAALRDAGQLHEARQQYELLLEHCLAGVGPAHPETLAARSGLAATLARLDEFAPALALHDEVIALCERQYGPGHIVTLDALAGQARTLAHQGEYSRARMLYERVLEGRQRVLGTEHEDTLRCTQQLATLLRDMGDLGNARKLQENVVRVRERQAGIEATVTLQARARRLPKSLPPRAISAPCATCSSRWRRRARRLGSDHPDTTGILLRLASTLSQQGELEEARRLQQHVVNLHERLRGMDDHETLRSKQMLAQTLSSQGHSLAARRLEQSVEEGGSRLRQLRAMSSGLHDMAGAGFAAPLAGGRPPAPRGTREPGGAPSTSVPGGTDPLEHKLGQLHKLVEGGRAREARVLADSLRESILRPTVARPLRRRGVALIKQVYLDDGDKDALLAFAEDEVAALEGALIEAAGGRPLAMR
;
A
#
# COMPACT_ATOMS: atom_id res chain seq x y z
N MET A 1 4.28 -13.87 20.08
CA MET A 1 3.33 -14.60 19.21
C MET A 1 2.18 -13.75 18.67
N LEU A 2 1.30 -13.19 19.52
CA LEU A 2 0.20 -12.34 19.04
C LEU A 2 0.70 -11.09 18.30
N LEU A 3 1.61 -10.32 18.91
CA LEU A 3 2.22 -9.14 18.30
C LEU A 3 2.81 -9.47 16.91
N ALA A 4 3.63 -10.50 16.84
CA ALA A 4 4.22 -10.93 15.58
C ALA A 4 3.18 -11.26 14.49
N ARG A 5 2.06 -11.92 14.83
CA ARG A 5 0.99 -12.24 13.88
C ARG A 5 0.28 -10.97 13.40
N GLU A 6 0.01 -10.03 14.31
CA GLU A 6 -0.66 -8.78 13.97
C GLU A 6 0.26 -7.84 13.16
N LEU A 7 1.57 -7.81 13.42
CA LEU A 7 2.54 -7.09 12.59
C LEU A 7 2.60 -7.61 11.14
N LEU A 8 2.48 -8.92 10.92
CA LEU A 8 2.41 -9.48 9.55
C LEU A 8 1.11 -9.10 8.86
N ARG A 9 -0.01 -9.16 9.57
CA ARG A 9 -1.32 -8.73 9.06
C ARG A 9 -1.30 -7.24 8.72
N LEU A 10 -0.68 -6.42 9.56
CA LEU A 10 -0.50 -5.00 9.33
C LEU A 10 0.36 -4.73 8.09
N GLY A 11 1.47 -5.47 7.91
CA GLY A 11 2.27 -5.39 6.70
C GLY A 11 1.55 -5.87 5.43
N GLU A 12 0.66 -6.87 5.54
CA GLU A 12 -0.23 -7.28 4.45
C GLU A 12 -1.28 -6.21 4.12
N LEU A 13 -1.80 -5.51 5.12
CA LEU A 13 -2.71 -4.38 4.95
C LEU A 13 -2.01 -3.20 4.27
N TYR A 14 -0.78 -2.86 4.67
CA TYR A 14 0.02 -1.85 3.96
C TYR A 14 0.30 -2.24 2.50
N ARG A 15 0.52 -3.53 2.20
CA ARG A 15 0.65 -4.01 0.81
C ARG A 15 -0.63 -3.74 0.02
N GLN A 16 -1.80 -3.88 0.63
CA GLN A 16 -3.08 -3.62 -0.04
C GLN A 16 -3.39 -2.11 -0.16
N GLY A 17 -2.90 -1.29 0.77
CA GLY A 17 -3.04 0.17 0.78
C GLY A 17 -2.00 0.94 -0.05
N GLY A 18 -0.94 0.28 -0.52
CA GLY A 18 0.09 0.88 -1.37
C GLY A 18 1.19 1.65 -0.63
N ALA A 19 1.17 1.68 0.70
CA ALA A 19 2.18 2.33 1.55
C ALA A 19 3.44 1.46 1.68
N CYS A 20 4.28 1.46 0.63
CA CYS A 20 5.47 0.58 0.57
C CYS A 20 6.56 0.93 1.60
N ALA A 21 6.66 2.20 2.01
CA ALA A 21 7.66 2.66 2.99
C ALA A 21 7.30 2.25 4.43
N ALA A 22 6.06 2.49 4.88
CA ALA A 22 5.57 2.05 6.19
C ALA A 22 5.63 0.51 6.33
N ARG A 23 5.38 -0.19 5.22
CA ARG A 23 5.50 -1.65 5.13
C ARG A 23 6.91 -2.17 5.47
N ALA A 24 7.96 -1.51 5.00
CA ALA A 24 9.34 -1.95 5.21
C ALA A 24 9.81 -1.80 6.66
N GLY A 25 9.20 -0.92 7.46
CA GLY A 25 9.55 -0.70 8.87
C GLY A 25 8.96 -1.74 9.84
N VAL A 26 7.76 -2.26 9.55
CA VAL A 26 7.03 -3.17 10.46
C VAL A 26 7.46 -4.64 10.33
N PHE A 27 7.87 -5.05 9.12
CA PHE A 27 8.28 -6.43 8.86
C PHE A 27 9.60 -6.88 9.53
N PRO A 28 10.65 -6.04 9.67
CA PRO A 28 11.87 -6.38 10.39
C PRO A 28 11.60 -6.72 11.85
N GLU A 29 10.83 -5.88 12.54
CA GLU A 29 10.47 -6.06 13.95
C GLU A 29 9.66 -7.36 14.15
N SER A 30 8.70 -7.62 13.27
CA SER A 30 7.94 -8.88 13.25
C SER A 30 8.83 -10.10 13.04
N CYS A 31 9.78 -10.02 12.09
CA CYS A 31 10.69 -11.11 11.79
C CYS A 31 11.64 -11.39 12.97
N LEU A 32 12.22 -10.36 13.57
CA LEU A 32 13.12 -10.46 14.72
C LEU A 32 12.40 -11.08 15.93
N LEU A 33 11.19 -10.62 16.23
CA LEU A 33 10.38 -11.19 17.32
C LEU A 33 10.04 -12.67 17.08
N ARG A 34 9.77 -13.08 15.84
CA ARG A 34 9.51 -14.50 15.51
C ARG A 34 10.77 -15.34 15.57
N GLN A 35 11.89 -14.80 15.10
CA GLN A 35 13.19 -15.46 15.19
C GLN A 35 13.56 -15.78 16.64
N GLN A 36 13.36 -14.82 17.55
CA GLN A 36 13.65 -14.99 18.98
C GLN A 36 12.67 -15.94 19.70
N LEU A 37 11.38 -15.92 19.35
CA LEU A 37 10.35 -16.69 20.05
C LEU A 37 10.13 -18.11 19.51
N LEU A 38 10.28 -18.30 18.19
CA LEU A 38 9.94 -19.55 17.50
C LEU A 38 11.16 -20.26 16.93
N GLY A 39 12.31 -19.58 16.87
CA GLY A 39 13.49 -20.06 16.18
C GLY A 39 13.42 -19.82 14.66
N GLU A 40 14.57 -19.96 14.00
CA GLU A 40 14.75 -19.62 12.59
C GLU A 40 14.06 -20.58 11.62
N ARG A 41 13.82 -21.82 12.05
CA ARG A 41 13.27 -22.90 11.20
C ARG A 41 11.74 -22.95 11.22
N HIS A 42 11.09 -22.22 12.13
CA HIS A 42 9.64 -22.27 12.27
C HIS A 42 8.93 -21.73 11.02
N PRO A 43 7.83 -22.36 10.55
CA PRO A 43 7.11 -21.93 9.35
C PRO A 43 6.70 -20.45 9.39
N ASP A 44 6.18 -19.97 10.53
CA ASP A 44 5.79 -18.55 10.67
C ASP A 44 6.98 -17.58 10.57
N THR A 45 8.18 -17.99 10.99
CA THR A 45 9.41 -17.19 10.86
C THR A 45 9.82 -17.14 9.39
N ARG A 46 9.76 -18.28 8.68
CA ARG A 46 10.05 -18.36 7.24
C ARG A 46 9.05 -17.55 6.40
N ALA A 47 7.76 -17.63 6.71
CA ALA A 47 6.72 -16.82 6.07
C ALA A 47 6.89 -15.31 6.35
N GLY A 48 7.26 -14.93 7.58
CA GLY A 48 7.59 -13.55 7.93
C GLY A 48 8.77 -13.03 7.11
N ARG A 49 9.86 -13.81 7.03
CA ARG A 49 11.05 -13.44 6.26
C ARG A 49 10.76 -13.32 4.76
N ALA A 50 9.94 -14.21 4.19
CA ALA A 50 9.48 -14.09 2.80
C ALA A 50 8.71 -12.78 2.56
N ALA A 51 7.83 -12.40 3.50
CA ALA A 51 7.08 -11.16 3.43
C ALA A 51 8.00 -9.94 3.53
N LEU A 52 9.00 -9.97 4.43
CA LEU A 52 10.03 -8.92 4.54
C LEU A 52 10.86 -8.80 3.26
N ALA A 53 11.33 -9.91 2.69
CA ALA A 53 12.12 -9.90 1.46
C ALA A 53 11.32 -9.34 0.27
N ALA A 54 10.05 -9.70 0.15
CA ALA A 54 9.14 -9.07 -0.80
C ALA A 54 8.93 -7.59 -0.49
N ALA A 55 8.88 -7.23 0.80
CA ALA A 55 8.71 -5.86 1.25
C ALA A 55 9.83 -4.94 0.77
N LEU A 56 11.07 -5.34 1.07
CA LEU A 56 12.31 -4.69 0.69
C LEU A 56 12.47 -4.60 -0.83
N ARG A 57 12.11 -5.68 -1.54
CA ARG A 57 12.14 -5.68 -3.00
C ARG A 57 11.24 -4.59 -3.56
N ASP A 58 9.97 -4.49 -3.17
CA ASP A 58 9.11 -3.44 -3.75
C ASP A 58 9.49 -2.03 -3.26
N ALA A 59 10.15 -1.90 -2.10
CA ALA A 59 10.74 -0.63 -1.64
C ALA A 59 12.00 -0.22 -2.43
N GLY A 60 12.62 -1.16 -3.18
CA GLY A 60 13.81 -0.90 -3.99
C GLY A 60 15.14 -1.23 -3.29
N GLN A 61 15.12 -1.72 -2.05
CA GLN A 61 16.29 -2.20 -1.32
C GLN A 61 16.66 -3.62 -1.78
N LEU A 62 17.16 -3.72 -3.02
CA LEU A 62 17.35 -5.01 -3.71
C LEU A 62 18.44 -5.88 -3.09
N HIS A 63 19.53 -5.29 -2.58
CA HIS A 63 20.61 -6.04 -1.93
C HIS A 63 20.17 -6.67 -0.60
N GLU A 64 19.44 -5.91 0.22
CA GLU A 64 18.87 -6.44 1.47
C GLU A 64 17.81 -7.51 1.17
N ALA A 65 16.96 -7.29 0.16
CA ALA A 65 16.00 -8.29 -0.28
C ALA A 65 16.68 -9.60 -0.73
N ARG A 66 17.79 -9.51 -1.47
CA ARG A 66 18.60 -10.65 -1.89
C ARG A 66 19.09 -11.45 -0.70
N GLN A 67 19.72 -10.79 0.28
CA GLN A 67 20.22 -11.45 1.49
C GLN A 67 19.09 -12.16 2.26
N GLN A 68 17.92 -11.53 2.41
CA GLN A 68 16.79 -12.15 3.10
C GLN A 68 16.24 -13.36 2.34
N TYR A 69 16.23 -13.35 0.99
CA TYR A 69 15.83 -14.50 0.18
C TYR A 69 16.86 -15.63 0.20
N GLU A 70 18.16 -15.33 0.20
CA GLU A 70 19.23 -16.33 0.31
C GLU A 70 19.16 -17.05 1.67
N LEU A 71 19.04 -16.30 2.77
CA LEU A 71 18.83 -16.86 4.10
C LEU A 71 17.54 -17.70 4.17
N LEU A 72 16.44 -17.19 3.62
CA LEU A 72 15.18 -17.94 3.55
C LEU A 72 15.35 -19.28 2.83
N LEU A 73 16.10 -19.30 1.71
CA LEU A 73 16.36 -20.51 0.95
C LEU A 73 17.17 -21.52 1.76
N GLU A 74 18.24 -21.10 2.44
CA GLU A 74 19.03 -21.97 3.30
C GLU A 74 18.16 -22.67 4.36
N HIS A 75 17.30 -21.90 5.04
CA HIS A 75 16.41 -22.47 6.05
C HIS A 75 15.31 -23.36 5.48
N CYS A 76 14.74 -23.01 4.31
CA CYS A 76 13.75 -23.83 3.64
C CYS A 76 14.35 -25.15 3.14
N LEU A 77 15.58 -25.13 2.62
CA LEU A 77 16.30 -26.32 2.18
C LEU A 77 16.65 -27.24 3.34
N ALA A 78 17.12 -26.68 4.45
CA ALA A 78 17.46 -27.45 5.65
C ALA A 78 16.22 -28.01 6.39
N GLY A 79 15.07 -27.35 6.27
CA GLY A 79 13.85 -27.72 6.99
C GLY A 79 12.90 -28.63 6.21
N VAL A 80 12.42 -28.17 5.05
CA VAL A 80 11.29 -28.80 4.33
C VAL A 80 11.73 -29.38 2.98
N GLY A 81 12.94 -29.06 2.53
CA GLY A 81 13.56 -29.63 1.35
C GLY A 81 13.31 -28.83 0.06
N PRO A 82 13.91 -29.28 -1.06
CA PRO A 82 14.04 -28.49 -2.28
C PRO A 82 12.74 -28.36 -3.09
N ALA A 83 11.84 -29.33 -2.99
CA ALA A 83 10.58 -29.38 -3.76
C ALA A 83 9.37 -28.79 -3.01
N HIS A 84 9.55 -28.30 -1.78
CA HIS A 84 8.44 -27.72 -1.02
C HIS A 84 7.96 -26.40 -1.67
N PRO A 85 6.65 -26.11 -1.73
CA PRO A 85 6.10 -24.89 -2.33
C PRO A 85 6.71 -23.60 -1.75
N GLU A 86 7.03 -23.57 -0.45
CA GLU A 86 7.71 -22.41 0.16
C GLU A 86 9.13 -22.21 -0.39
N THR A 87 9.87 -23.29 -0.64
CA THR A 87 11.22 -23.23 -1.23
C THR A 87 11.14 -22.78 -2.69
N LEU A 88 10.15 -23.26 -3.45
CA LEU A 88 9.90 -22.83 -4.83
C LEU A 88 9.51 -21.35 -4.90
N ALA A 89 8.68 -20.88 -3.96
CA ALA A 89 8.31 -19.47 -3.84
C ALA A 89 9.52 -18.60 -3.47
N ALA A 90 10.38 -19.06 -2.55
CA ALA A 90 11.61 -18.36 -2.17
C ALA A 90 12.59 -18.26 -3.35
N ARG A 91 12.79 -19.34 -4.13
CA ARG A 91 13.62 -19.32 -5.34
C ARG A 91 13.09 -18.35 -6.38
N SER A 92 11.78 -18.38 -6.62
CA SER A 92 11.11 -17.46 -7.56
C SER A 92 11.23 -16.00 -7.10
N GLY A 93 11.15 -15.77 -5.78
CA GLY A 93 11.35 -14.46 -5.16
C GLY A 93 12.77 -13.93 -5.30
N LEU A 94 13.77 -14.80 -5.11
CA LEU A 94 15.20 -14.50 -5.33
C LEU A 94 15.46 -14.18 -6.81
N ALA A 95 15.00 -15.04 -7.72
CA ALA A 95 15.18 -14.85 -9.16
C ALA A 95 14.62 -13.51 -9.64
N ALA A 96 13.42 -13.12 -9.16
CA ALA A 96 12.84 -11.82 -9.47
C ALA A 96 13.62 -10.63 -8.85
N THR A 97 14.33 -10.84 -7.74
CA THR A 97 15.20 -9.82 -7.14
C THR A 97 16.48 -9.66 -7.94
N LEU A 98 17.11 -10.77 -8.34
CA LEU A 98 18.30 -10.79 -9.19
C LEU A 98 18.03 -10.17 -10.56
N ALA A 99 16.86 -10.46 -11.15
CA ALA A 99 16.43 -9.83 -12.40
C ALA A 99 16.31 -8.30 -12.31
N ARG A 100 16.02 -7.75 -11.11
CA ARG A 100 15.99 -6.29 -10.87
C ARG A 100 17.37 -5.70 -10.55
N LEU A 101 18.34 -6.54 -10.19
CA LEU A 101 19.76 -6.18 -10.06
C LEU A 101 20.51 -6.33 -11.39
N ASP A 102 19.80 -6.58 -12.51
CA ASP A 102 20.35 -6.89 -13.84
C ASP A 102 21.22 -8.15 -13.90
N GLU A 103 21.13 -9.03 -12.88
CA GLU A 103 21.79 -10.33 -12.82
C GLU A 103 20.92 -11.40 -13.49
N PHE A 104 20.79 -11.36 -14.82
CA PHE A 104 19.86 -12.22 -15.57
C PHE A 104 20.25 -13.70 -15.61
N ALA A 105 21.54 -14.02 -15.78
CA ALA A 105 22.01 -15.41 -15.86
C ALA A 105 21.68 -16.24 -14.60
N PRO A 106 22.00 -15.79 -13.37
CA PRO A 106 21.61 -16.55 -12.17
C PRO A 106 20.10 -16.54 -11.94
N ALA A 107 19.39 -15.48 -12.33
CA ALA A 107 17.93 -15.44 -12.24
C ALA A 107 17.26 -16.50 -13.15
N LEU A 108 17.73 -16.64 -14.38
CA LEU A 108 17.22 -17.64 -15.32
C LEU A 108 17.53 -19.07 -14.88
N ALA A 109 18.75 -19.33 -14.36
CA ALA A 109 19.10 -20.64 -13.82
C ALA A 109 18.16 -21.05 -12.67
N LEU A 110 17.85 -20.13 -11.74
CA LEU A 110 16.89 -20.38 -10.67
C LEU A 110 15.47 -20.63 -11.21
N HIS A 111 15.05 -19.91 -12.25
CA HIS A 111 13.76 -20.16 -12.89
C HIS A 111 13.70 -21.56 -13.52
N ASP A 112 14.75 -21.97 -14.23
CA ASP A 112 14.83 -23.29 -14.88
C ASP A 112 14.78 -24.42 -13.83
N GLU A 113 15.48 -24.27 -12.71
CA GLU A 113 15.39 -25.21 -11.58
C GLU A 113 13.96 -25.31 -11.03
N VAL A 114 13.31 -24.17 -10.78
CA VAL A 114 11.93 -24.15 -10.27
C VAL A 114 10.97 -24.79 -11.26
N ILE A 115 11.10 -24.50 -12.55
CA ILE A 115 10.25 -25.07 -13.60
C ILE A 115 10.44 -26.59 -13.66
N ALA A 116 11.69 -27.08 -13.66
CA ALA A 116 11.98 -28.51 -13.69
C ALA A 116 11.40 -29.25 -12.47
N LEU A 117 11.47 -28.65 -11.27
CA LEU A 117 10.87 -29.22 -10.07
C LEU A 117 9.33 -29.20 -10.13
N CYS A 118 8.74 -28.10 -10.57
CA CYS A 118 7.28 -27.96 -10.72
C CYS A 118 6.71 -28.92 -11.77
N GLU A 119 7.39 -29.09 -12.91
CA GLU A 119 6.99 -30.02 -13.96
C GLU A 119 7.04 -31.47 -13.47
N ARG A 120 8.05 -31.85 -12.68
CA ARG A 120 8.15 -33.20 -12.08
C ARG A 120 7.06 -33.47 -11.04
N GLN A 121 6.72 -32.47 -10.21
CA GLN A 121 5.83 -32.67 -9.07
C GLN A 121 4.34 -32.49 -9.41
N TYR A 122 4.03 -31.47 -10.22
CA TYR A 122 2.64 -31.08 -10.50
C TYR A 122 2.27 -31.23 -11.99
N GLY A 123 3.26 -31.44 -12.87
CA GLY A 123 3.06 -31.51 -14.31
C GLY A 123 3.14 -30.15 -15.02
N PRO A 124 3.23 -30.17 -16.36
CA PRO A 124 3.47 -28.97 -17.17
C PRO A 124 2.26 -28.02 -17.27
N GLY A 125 1.05 -28.51 -17.00
CA GLY A 125 -0.18 -27.71 -17.06
C GLY A 125 -0.60 -27.10 -15.72
N HIS A 126 0.09 -27.40 -14.62
CA HIS A 126 -0.33 -26.94 -13.30
C HIS A 126 -0.06 -25.45 -13.09
N ILE A 127 -0.93 -24.78 -12.33
CA ILE A 127 -0.91 -23.32 -12.11
C ILE A 127 0.46 -22.87 -11.57
N VAL A 128 1.04 -23.60 -10.63
CA VAL A 128 2.36 -23.29 -10.04
C VAL A 128 3.48 -23.34 -11.09
N THR A 129 3.42 -24.31 -12.02
CA THR A 129 4.37 -24.41 -13.14
C THR A 129 4.19 -23.25 -14.12
N LEU A 130 2.94 -22.89 -14.41
CA LEU A 130 2.60 -21.74 -15.27
C LEU A 130 3.00 -20.40 -14.63
N ASP A 131 2.95 -20.27 -13.30
CA ASP A 131 3.46 -19.11 -12.56
C ASP A 131 5.00 -18.99 -12.66
N ALA A 132 5.71 -20.11 -12.54
CA ALA A 132 7.16 -20.14 -12.70
C ALA A 132 7.59 -19.75 -14.12
N LEU A 133 6.92 -20.29 -15.14
CA LEU A 133 7.13 -19.93 -16.55
C LEU A 133 6.83 -18.43 -16.81
N ALA A 134 5.78 -17.88 -16.20
CA ALA A 134 5.48 -16.45 -16.29
C ALA A 134 6.55 -15.58 -15.61
N GLY A 135 7.16 -16.07 -14.53
CA GLY A 135 8.31 -15.45 -13.87
C GLY A 135 9.52 -15.37 -14.80
N GLN A 136 9.89 -16.50 -15.43
CA GLN A 136 10.98 -16.56 -16.41
C GLN A 136 10.73 -15.63 -17.60
N ALA A 137 9.51 -15.64 -18.15
CA ALA A 137 9.14 -14.77 -19.26
C ALA A 137 9.32 -13.28 -18.92
N ARG A 138 9.03 -12.89 -17.67
CA ARG A 138 9.26 -11.53 -17.18
C ARG A 138 10.75 -11.20 -17.11
N THR A 139 11.57 -12.10 -16.59
CA THR A 139 13.02 -11.93 -16.50
C THR A 139 13.64 -11.79 -17.90
N LEU A 140 13.24 -12.62 -18.86
CA LEU A 140 13.67 -12.51 -20.26
C LEU A 140 13.23 -11.19 -20.91
N ALA A 141 12.01 -10.73 -20.62
CA ALA A 141 11.54 -9.43 -21.10
C ALA A 141 12.37 -8.26 -20.54
N HIS A 142 12.79 -8.33 -19.27
CA HIS A 142 13.68 -7.34 -18.66
C HIS A 142 15.08 -7.35 -19.29
N GLN A 143 15.59 -8.54 -19.65
CA GLN A 143 16.86 -8.68 -20.37
C GLN A 143 16.80 -8.16 -21.82
N GLY A 144 15.60 -7.98 -22.38
CA GLY A 144 15.38 -7.57 -23.77
C GLY A 144 15.19 -8.72 -24.76
N GLU A 145 15.13 -9.97 -24.29
CA GLU A 145 14.85 -11.15 -25.12
C GLU A 145 13.34 -11.33 -25.39
N TYR A 146 12.74 -10.34 -26.04
CA TYR A 146 11.27 -10.27 -26.20
C TYR A 146 10.68 -11.46 -26.97
N SER A 147 11.37 -12.01 -27.97
CA SER A 147 10.89 -13.16 -28.75
C SER A 147 10.71 -14.41 -27.90
N ARG A 148 11.68 -14.71 -27.02
CA ARG A 148 11.59 -15.86 -26.10
C ARG A 148 10.54 -15.62 -25.02
N ALA A 149 10.51 -14.41 -24.46
CA ALA A 149 9.49 -14.02 -23.49
C ALA A 149 8.07 -14.13 -24.06
N ARG A 150 7.86 -13.75 -25.33
CA ARG A 150 6.58 -13.90 -26.04
C ARG A 150 6.13 -15.36 -26.09
N MET A 151 7.00 -16.27 -26.55
CA MET A 151 6.69 -17.70 -26.64
C MET A 151 6.28 -18.28 -25.28
N LEU A 152 7.00 -17.91 -24.21
CA LEU A 152 6.65 -18.36 -22.86
C LEU A 152 5.32 -17.78 -22.39
N TYR A 153 5.05 -16.48 -22.60
CA TYR A 153 3.77 -15.88 -22.22
C TYR A 153 2.59 -16.47 -23.00
N GLU A 154 2.76 -16.81 -24.29
CA GLU A 154 1.74 -17.49 -25.09
C GLU A 154 1.46 -18.90 -24.54
N ARG A 155 2.51 -19.70 -24.24
CA ARG A 155 2.37 -21.02 -23.59
C ARG A 155 1.66 -20.92 -22.24
N VAL A 156 2.01 -19.94 -21.41
CA VAL A 156 1.36 -19.70 -20.10
C VAL A 156 -0.10 -19.32 -20.28
N LEU A 157 -0.41 -18.44 -21.24
CA LEU A 157 -1.76 -17.99 -21.50
C LEU A 157 -2.67 -19.16 -21.92
N GLU A 158 -2.20 -20.01 -22.84
CA GLU A 158 -2.94 -21.20 -23.24
C GLU A 158 -3.16 -22.16 -22.06
N GLY A 159 -2.13 -22.39 -21.24
CA GLY A 159 -2.24 -23.22 -20.04
C GLY A 159 -3.30 -22.68 -19.07
N ARG A 160 -3.27 -21.38 -18.77
CA ARG A 160 -4.23 -20.74 -17.86
C ARG A 160 -5.64 -20.72 -18.42
N GLN A 161 -5.80 -20.53 -19.73
CA GLN A 161 -7.11 -20.61 -20.38
C GLN A 161 -7.73 -22.00 -20.26
N ARG A 162 -6.92 -23.06 -20.38
CA ARG A 162 -7.39 -24.45 -20.21
C ARG A 162 -7.79 -24.77 -18.77
N VAL A 163 -7.03 -24.29 -17.79
CA VAL A 163 -7.23 -24.65 -16.36
C VAL A 163 -8.22 -23.73 -15.65
N LEU A 164 -8.09 -22.42 -15.83
CA LEU A 164 -8.86 -21.39 -15.09
C LEU A 164 -9.95 -20.74 -15.94
N GLY A 165 -9.91 -20.92 -17.26
CA GLY A 165 -10.78 -20.23 -18.20
C GLY A 165 -10.23 -18.86 -18.63
N THR A 166 -10.86 -18.30 -19.67
CA THR A 166 -10.49 -17.01 -20.28
C THR A 166 -10.84 -15.80 -19.41
N GLU A 167 -11.74 -16.02 -18.46
CA GLU A 167 -12.36 -14.98 -17.64
C GLU A 167 -11.73 -14.82 -16.26
N HIS A 168 -10.84 -15.73 -15.85
CA HIS A 168 -10.17 -15.67 -14.56
C HIS A 168 -9.17 -14.50 -14.47
N GLU A 169 -9.10 -13.83 -13.33
CA GLU A 169 -8.25 -12.65 -13.14
C GLU A 169 -6.76 -12.93 -13.37
N ASP A 170 -6.28 -14.13 -13.06
CA ASP A 170 -4.89 -14.53 -13.36
C ASP A 170 -4.63 -14.76 -14.85
N THR A 171 -5.64 -15.21 -15.61
CA THR A 171 -5.57 -15.28 -17.08
C THR A 171 -5.56 -13.86 -17.65
N LEU A 172 -6.41 -12.97 -17.14
CA LEU A 172 -6.45 -11.55 -17.52
C LEU A 172 -5.14 -10.82 -17.20
N ARG A 173 -4.52 -11.11 -16.05
CA ARG A 173 -3.20 -10.58 -15.70
C ARG A 173 -2.12 -11.03 -16.69
N CYS A 174 -2.14 -12.30 -17.09
CA CYS A 174 -1.20 -12.83 -18.08
C CYS A 174 -1.40 -12.18 -19.46
N THR A 175 -2.64 -12.04 -19.94
CA THR A 175 -2.92 -11.34 -21.21
C THR A 175 -2.46 -9.88 -21.20
N GLN A 176 -2.57 -9.20 -20.05
CA GLN A 176 -2.09 -7.84 -19.88
C GLN A 176 -0.55 -7.77 -19.91
N GLN A 177 0.15 -8.75 -19.34
CA GLN A 177 1.62 -8.85 -19.41
C GLN A 177 2.11 -9.12 -20.84
N LEU A 178 1.40 -9.99 -21.57
CA LEU A 178 1.66 -10.20 -23.00
C LEU A 178 1.39 -8.93 -23.82
N ALA A 179 0.33 -8.19 -23.52
CA ALA A 179 0.04 -6.91 -24.18
C ALA A 179 1.13 -5.86 -23.93
N THR A 180 1.69 -5.78 -22.72
CA THR A 180 2.83 -4.90 -22.45
C THR A 180 4.07 -5.30 -23.23
N LEU A 181 4.36 -6.61 -23.29
CA LEU A 181 5.50 -7.12 -24.06
C LEU A 181 5.36 -6.84 -25.57
N LEU A 182 4.17 -7.06 -26.15
CA LEU A 182 3.88 -6.74 -27.55
C LEU A 182 4.06 -5.26 -27.85
N ARG A 183 3.66 -4.38 -26.91
CA ARG A 183 3.90 -2.94 -27.04
C ARG A 183 5.38 -2.62 -27.04
N ASP A 184 6.16 -3.24 -26.16
CA ASP A 184 7.60 -2.99 -26.06
C ASP A 184 8.35 -3.53 -27.30
N MET A 185 7.80 -4.55 -27.99
CA MET A 185 8.25 -5.00 -29.32
C MET A 185 7.75 -4.13 -30.49
N GLY A 186 6.88 -3.15 -30.26
CA GLY A 186 6.31 -2.29 -31.31
C GLY A 186 5.05 -2.84 -32.01
N ASP A 187 4.56 -4.03 -31.65
CA ASP A 187 3.29 -4.59 -32.16
C ASP A 187 2.08 -3.99 -31.42
N LEU A 188 1.84 -2.70 -31.67
CA LEU A 188 0.78 -1.92 -31.04
C LEU A 188 -0.62 -2.44 -31.40
N GLY A 189 -0.77 -3.07 -32.58
CA GLY A 189 -2.04 -3.59 -33.06
C GLY A 189 -2.54 -4.76 -32.22
N ASN A 190 -1.68 -5.77 -32.02
CA ASN A 190 -2.04 -6.95 -31.22
C ASN A 190 -2.06 -6.63 -29.72
N ALA A 191 -1.13 -5.82 -29.22
CA ALA A 191 -1.15 -5.32 -27.85
C ALA A 191 -2.50 -4.67 -27.49
N ARG A 192 -3.02 -3.85 -28.40
CA ARG A 192 -4.28 -3.15 -28.18
C ARG A 192 -5.50 -4.08 -28.22
N LYS A 193 -5.54 -5.06 -29.11
CA LYS A 193 -6.62 -6.07 -29.15
C LYS A 193 -6.70 -6.83 -27.82
N LEU A 194 -5.57 -7.28 -27.30
CA LEU A 194 -5.51 -7.97 -26.01
C LEU A 194 -5.96 -7.06 -24.86
N GLN A 195 -5.48 -5.82 -24.81
CA GLN A 195 -5.85 -4.88 -23.76
C GLN A 195 -7.35 -4.48 -23.81
N GLU A 196 -7.94 -4.36 -24.99
CA GLU A 196 -9.38 -4.12 -25.17
C GLU A 196 -10.22 -5.31 -24.68
N ASN A 197 -9.77 -6.54 -24.93
CA ASN A 197 -10.44 -7.74 -24.43
C ASN A 197 -10.40 -7.79 -22.88
N VAL A 198 -9.25 -7.51 -22.27
CA VAL A 198 -9.11 -7.46 -20.79
C VAL A 198 -10.05 -6.44 -20.17
N VAL A 199 -10.09 -5.23 -20.74
CA VAL A 199 -10.97 -4.17 -20.25
C VAL A 199 -12.44 -4.57 -20.36
N ARG A 200 -12.85 -5.17 -21.50
CA ARG A 200 -14.22 -5.64 -21.69
C ARG A 200 -14.62 -6.72 -20.68
N VAL A 201 -13.75 -7.69 -20.41
CA VAL A 201 -14.05 -8.76 -19.44
C VAL A 201 -14.14 -8.19 -18.02
N ARG A 202 -13.18 -7.35 -17.60
CA ARG A 202 -13.21 -6.73 -16.26
C ARG A 202 -14.40 -5.78 -16.07
N GLU A 203 -14.83 -5.09 -17.12
CA GLU A 203 -16.05 -4.26 -17.09
C GLU A 203 -17.31 -5.09 -16.86
N ARG A 204 -17.40 -6.29 -17.45
CA ARG A 204 -18.54 -7.20 -17.24
C ARG A 204 -18.56 -7.79 -15.83
N GLN A 205 -17.40 -8.15 -15.29
CA GLN A 205 -17.30 -8.89 -14.02
C GLN A 205 -17.28 -7.97 -12.79
N ALA A 206 -16.40 -6.98 -12.77
CA ALA A 206 -16.16 -6.12 -11.60
C ALA A 206 -16.83 -4.75 -11.72
N GLY A 207 -17.47 -4.47 -12.87
CA GLY A 207 -18.06 -3.19 -13.19
C GLY A 207 -17.02 -2.15 -13.62
N ILE A 208 -17.54 -1.02 -14.12
CA ILE A 208 -16.76 0.07 -14.74
C ILE A 208 -15.84 0.79 -13.72
N GLU A 209 -16.20 0.75 -12.43
CA GLU A 209 -15.58 1.53 -11.34
C GLU A 209 -14.56 0.73 -10.52
N ALA A 210 -14.42 -0.59 -10.72
CA ALA A 210 -13.43 -1.37 -9.98
C ALA A 210 -12.01 -0.88 -10.26
N THR A 211 -11.19 -0.81 -9.22
CA THR A 211 -9.80 -0.30 -9.28
C THR A 211 -8.98 -1.03 -10.35
N VAL A 212 -9.16 -2.35 -10.45
CA VAL A 212 -8.54 -3.21 -11.48
C VAL A 212 -9.01 -2.87 -12.90
N THR A 213 -10.29 -2.55 -13.10
CA THR A 213 -10.84 -2.09 -14.39
C THR A 213 -10.29 -0.71 -14.77
N LEU A 214 -10.16 0.20 -13.80
CA LEU A 214 -9.57 1.53 -14.00
C LEU A 214 -8.07 1.46 -14.33
N GLN A 215 -7.31 0.57 -13.68
CA GLN A 215 -5.90 0.32 -13.98
C GLN A 215 -5.72 -0.31 -15.37
N ALA A 216 -6.58 -1.25 -15.75
CA ALA A 216 -6.60 -1.85 -17.09
C ALA A 216 -6.87 -0.79 -18.18
N ARG A 217 -7.83 0.12 -17.93
CA ARG A 217 -8.13 1.24 -18.83
C ARG A 217 -7.00 2.26 -18.91
N ALA A 218 -6.33 2.57 -17.79
CA ALA A 218 -5.19 3.49 -17.77
C ALA A 218 -4.01 2.96 -18.61
N ARG A 219 -3.83 1.64 -18.65
CA ARG A 219 -2.81 0.96 -19.45
C ARG A 219 -3.21 0.75 -20.92
N ARG A 220 -4.43 1.13 -21.31
CA ARG A 220 -4.89 1.03 -22.70
C ARG A 220 -4.11 2.00 -23.58
N LEU A 221 -3.50 1.45 -24.64
CA LEU A 221 -2.90 2.27 -25.70
C LEU A 221 -3.98 3.14 -26.34
N PRO A 222 -3.75 4.46 -26.52
CA PRO A 222 -4.68 5.28 -27.27
C PRO A 222 -4.88 4.67 -28.66
N LYS A 223 -6.14 4.64 -29.13
CA LYS A 223 -6.42 4.49 -30.56
C LYS A 223 -5.55 5.51 -31.26
N SER A 224 -4.65 5.07 -32.16
CA SER A 224 -3.78 5.91 -32.99
C SER A 224 -4.34 7.32 -33.10
N LEU A 225 -3.71 8.30 -32.46
CA LEU A 225 -4.11 9.68 -32.64
C LEU A 225 -3.53 10.11 -33.99
N PRO A 226 -4.32 10.26 -35.06
CA PRO A 226 -3.93 11.23 -36.07
C PRO A 226 -3.81 12.59 -35.37
N PRO A 227 -2.91 13.49 -35.81
CA PRO A 227 -2.71 14.82 -35.23
C PRO A 227 -3.95 15.76 -35.30
N ARG A 228 -5.15 15.22 -35.60
CA ARG A 228 -6.42 15.94 -35.70
C ARG A 228 -7.53 15.42 -34.78
N ALA A 229 -7.34 14.37 -33.99
CA ALA A 229 -8.38 13.84 -33.09
C ALA A 229 -8.24 14.37 -31.65
N ILE A 230 -8.27 15.69 -31.50
CA ILE A 230 -8.09 16.36 -30.21
C ILE A 230 -9.41 16.44 -29.40
N SER A 231 -10.59 16.16 -29.97
CA SER A 231 -11.88 16.40 -29.28
C SER A 231 -12.40 15.30 -28.33
N ALA A 232 -11.92 14.05 -28.44
CA ALA A 232 -12.49 12.91 -27.69
C ALA A 232 -12.07 12.77 -26.19
N PRO A 233 -10.86 13.20 -25.75
CA PRO A 233 -10.47 13.11 -24.34
C PRO A 233 -11.35 13.94 -23.40
N CYS A 234 -11.82 15.11 -23.84
CA CYS A 234 -12.57 16.07 -23.02
C CYS A 234 -13.95 15.58 -22.59
N ALA A 235 -14.68 14.87 -23.46
CA ALA A 235 -15.98 14.29 -23.12
C ALA A 235 -15.85 13.16 -22.07
N THR A 236 -14.81 12.34 -22.21
CA THR A 236 -14.55 11.24 -21.28
C THR A 236 -14.05 11.76 -19.94
N CYS A 237 -13.12 12.73 -19.93
CA CYS A 237 -12.60 13.34 -18.71
C CYS A 237 -13.65 14.19 -17.98
N SER A 238 -14.49 14.96 -18.68
CA SER A 238 -15.56 15.76 -18.07
C SER A 238 -16.67 14.89 -17.46
N SER A 239 -17.06 13.78 -18.10
CA SER A 239 -18.01 12.84 -17.51
C SER A 239 -17.42 12.03 -16.34
N ARG A 240 -16.09 11.84 -16.32
CA ARG A 240 -15.35 11.20 -15.23
C ARG A 240 -15.27 12.10 -14.01
N TRP A 241 -14.93 13.37 -14.19
CA TRP A 241 -14.95 14.36 -13.12
C TRP A 241 -16.37 14.53 -12.53
N ARG A 242 -17.41 14.74 -13.36
CA ARG A 242 -18.80 14.90 -12.88
C ARG A 242 -19.29 13.71 -12.05
N ARG A 243 -18.88 12.49 -12.38
CA ARG A 243 -19.20 11.29 -11.60
C ARG A 243 -18.44 11.21 -10.29
N ARG A 244 -17.17 11.61 -10.27
CA ARG A 244 -16.31 11.53 -9.09
C ARG A 244 -16.61 12.65 -8.07
N ALA A 245 -16.86 13.86 -8.54
CA ALA A 245 -17.30 15.00 -7.70
C ALA A 245 -18.61 14.68 -6.94
N ARG A 246 -19.50 13.88 -7.54
CA ARG A 246 -20.72 13.38 -6.87
C ARG A 246 -20.48 12.35 -5.77
N ARG A 247 -19.33 11.67 -5.76
CA ARG A 247 -19.01 10.60 -4.79
C ARG A 247 -18.04 11.02 -3.70
N LEU A 248 -16.95 11.71 -4.06
CA LEU A 248 -15.86 12.07 -3.16
C LEU A 248 -15.90 13.54 -2.71
N GLY A 249 -16.84 14.32 -3.25
CA GLY A 249 -16.85 15.78 -3.14
C GLY A 249 -15.94 16.45 -4.17
N SER A 250 -16.15 17.75 -4.38
CA SER A 250 -15.31 18.60 -5.26
C SER A 250 -13.87 18.75 -4.76
N ASP A 251 -13.66 18.48 -3.47
CA ASP A 251 -12.48 18.90 -2.71
C ASP A 251 -11.45 17.76 -2.53
N HIS A 252 -11.74 16.56 -3.04
CA HIS A 252 -10.85 15.41 -2.92
C HIS A 252 -9.61 15.51 -3.83
N PRO A 253 -8.39 15.12 -3.38
CA PRO A 253 -7.15 15.24 -4.14
C PRO A 253 -7.16 14.48 -5.49
N ASP A 254 -7.81 13.33 -5.55
CA ASP A 254 -8.00 12.63 -6.83
C ASP A 254 -8.91 13.40 -7.82
N THR A 255 -9.88 14.15 -7.31
CA THR A 255 -10.78 14.98 -8.13
C THR A 255 -10.03 16.17 -8.71
N THR A 256 -9.16 16.82 -7.91
CA THR A 256 -8.30 17.91 -8.38
C THR A 256 -7.22 17.40 -9.35
N GLY A 257 -6.68 16.20 -9.13
CA GLY A 257 -5.75 15.54 -10.06
C GLY A 257 -6.37 15.24 -11.43
N ILE A 258 -7.66 14.88 -11.49
CA ILE A 258 -8.38 14.71 -12.76
C ILE A 258 -8.64 16.05 -13.45
N LEU A 259 -8.99 17.10 -12.69
CA LEU A 259 -9.18 18.46 -13.21
C LEU A 259 -7.89 19.04 -13.82
N LEU A 260 -6.74 18.83 -13.16
CA LEU A 260 -5.44 19.25 -13.68
C LEU A 260 -5.09 18.54 -15.00
N ARG A 261 -5.38 17.24 -15.11
CA ARG A 261 -5.19 16.48 -16.35
C ARG A 261 -6.16 16.94 -17.45
N LEU A 262 -7.41 17.25 -17.10
CA LEU A 262 -8.38 17.80 -18.06
C LEU A 262 -7.91 19.18 -18.56
N ALA A 263 -7.48 20.06 -17.67
CA ALA A 263 -7.00 21.38 -18.03
C ALA A 263 -5.71 21.34 -18.85
N SER A 264 -4.79 20.42 -18.56
CA SER A 264 -3.59 20.22 -19.40
C SER A 264 -3.97 19.68 -20.77
N THR A 265 -4.95 18.77 -20.85
CA THR A 265 -5.45 18.32 -22.16
C THR A 265 -6.06 19.48 -22.93
N LEU A 266 -6.95 20.29 -22.33
CA LEU A 266 -7.59 21.46 -22.95
C LEU A 266 -6.57 22.52 -23.42
N SER A 267 -5.55 22.79 -22.62
CA SER A 267 -4.44 23.69 -22.99
C SER A 267 -3.70 23.17 -24.23
N GLN A 268 -3.45 21.86 -24.34
CA GLN A 268 -2.85 21.25 -25.53
C GLN A 268 -3.79 21.28 -26.76
N GLN A 269 -5.10 21.51 -26.57
CA GLN A 269 -6.08 21.61 -27.67
C GLN A 269 -6.20 23.04 -28.22
N GLY A 270 -5.63 24.03 -27.54
CA GLY A 270 -5.86 25.45 -27.84
C GLY A 270 -7.14 26.03 -27.24
N GLU A 271 -7.91 25.25 -26.48
CA GLU A 271 -9.08 25.69 -25.69
C GLU A 271 -8.61 26.40 -24.40
N LEU A 272 -7.87 27.50 -24.56
CA LEU A 272 -7.14 28.15 -23.47
C LEU A 272 -8.08 28.75 -22.41
N GLU A 273 -9.27 29.22 -22.79
CA GLU A 273 -10.23 29.83 -21.86
C GLU A 273 -10.87 28.82 -20.91
N GLU A 274 -11.27 27.65 -21.39
CA GLU A 274 -11.80 26.58 -20.54
C GLU A 274 -10.72 26.00 -19.64
N ALA A 275 -9.51 25.81 -20.18
CA ALA A 275 -8.34 25.38 -19.41
C ALA A 275 -8.04 26.34 -18.25
N ARG A 276 -8.04 27.66 -18.53
CA ARG A 276 -7.83 28.70 -17.53
C ARG A 276 -8.87 28.68 -16.43
N ARG A 277 -10.16 28.59 -16.76
CA ARG A 277 -11.25 28.55 -15.76
C ARG A 277 -11.11 27.36 -14.82
N LEU A 278 -10.78 26.19 -15.37
CA LEU A 278 -10.56 24.98 -14.60
C LEU A 278 -9.30 25.06 -13.73
N GLN A 279 -8.20 25.60 -14.26
CA GLN A 279 -6.97 25.81 -13.49
C GLN A 279 -7.17 26.82 -12.36
N GLN A 280 -7.87 27.94 -12.59
CA GLN A 280 -8.22 28.90 -11.54
C GLN A 280 -9.07 28.26 -10.43
N HIS A 281 -10.03 27.42 -10.81
CA HIS A 281 -10.82 26.68 -9.84
C HIS A 281 -9.95 25.73 -8.99
N VAL A 282 -9.00 25.02 -9.62
CA VAL A 282 -8.06 24.13 -8.89
C VAL A 282 -7.11 24.92 -7.98
N VAL A 283 -6.56 26.05 -8.44
CA VAL A 283 -5.69 26.90 -7.60
C VAL A 283 -6.46 27.36 -6.36
N ASN A 284 -7.69 27.86 -6.53
CA ASN A 284 -8.52 28.30 -5.40
C ASN A 284 -8.86 27.17 -4.43
N LEU A 285 -9.09 25.95 -4.94
CA LEU A 285 -9.32 24.77 -4.09
C LEU A 285 -8.05 24.36 -3.34
N HIS A 286 -6.90 24.31 -4.01
CA HIS A 286 -5.62 23.97 -3.40
C HIS A 286 -5.19 24.99 -2.34
N GLU A 287 -5.42 26.29 -2.57
CA GLU A 287 -5.17 27.34 -1.58
C GLU A 287 -6.06 27.19 -0.33
N ARG A 288 -7.34 26.80 -0.50
CA ARG A 288 -8.26 26.57 0.62
C ARG A 288 -7.93 25.31 1.43
N LEU A 289 -7.54 24.23 0.76
CA LEU A 289 -7.40 22.92 1.39
C LEU A 289 -6.00 22.65 1.93
N ARG A 290 -4.96 23.12 1.24
CA ARG A 290 -3.55 22.80 1.55
C ARG A 290 -2.70 24.00 1.88
N GLY A 291 -3.25 25.21 1.76
CA GLY A 291 -2.52 26.46 1.98
C GLY A 291 -1.72 26.90 0.76
N MET A 292 -1.19 28.12 0.86
CA MET A 292 -0.55 28.82 -0.27
C MET A 292 0.80 28.24 -0.68
N ASP A 293 1.50 27.59 0.26
CA ASP A 293 2.88 27.15 0.11
C ASP A 293 2.99 25.62 -0.09
N ASP A 294 1.91 24.89 -0.37
CA ASP A 294 2.00 23.45 -0.66
C ASP A 294 2.55 23.16 -2.07
N HIS A 295 3.26 22.05 -2.23
CA HIS A 295 3.87 21.65 -3.50
C HIS A 295 2.84 21.47 -4.63
N GLU A 296 1.64 20.95 -4.33
CA GLU A 296 0.58 20.79 -5.35
C GLU A 296 -0.10 22.13 -5.67
N THR A 297 -0.21 23.04 -4.70
CA THR A 297 -0.67 24.42 -4.92
C THR A 297 0.28 25.16 -5.87
N LEU A 298 1.59 25.12 -5.60
CA LEU A 298 2.60 25.77 -6.44
C LEU A 298 2.62 25.19 -7.86
N ARG A 299 2.49 23.86 -8.01
CA ARG A 299 2.39 23.21 -9.32
C ARG A 299 1.15 23.66 -10.10
N SER A 300 0.00 23.79 -9.43
CA SER A 300 -1.23 24.27 -10.07
C SER A 300 -1.13 25.73 -10.51
N LYS A 301 -0.50 26.60 -9.70
CA LYS A 301 -0.19 28.01 -10.05
C LYS A 301 0.74 28.11 -11.25
N GLN A 302 1.76 27.26 -11.32
CA GLN A 302 2.69 27.22 -12.46
C GLN A 302 1.99 26.85 -13.77
N MET A 303 1.08 25.86 -13.74
CA MET A 303 0.29 25.47 -14.92
C MET A 303 -0.67 26.59 -15.37
N LEU A 304 -1.25 27.34 -14.41
CA LEU A 304 -2.06 28.52 -14.72
C LEU A 304 -1.22 29.65 -15.32
N ALA A 305 -0.02 29.91 -14.80
CA ALA A 305 0.88 30.93 -15.33
C ALA A 305 1.30 30.63 -16.77
N GLN A 306 1.63 29.37 -17.09
CA GLN A 306 1.94 28.92 -18.46
C GLN A 306 0.76 29.16 -19.41
N THR A 307 -0.46 28.84 -18.97
CA THR A 307 -1.68 29.05 -19.77
C THR A 307 -1.95 30.54 -19.98
N LEU A 308 -1.78 31.39 -18.96
CA LEU A 308 -1.91 32.84 -19.08
C LEU A 308 -0.85 33.48 -19.98
N SER A 309 0.39 32.96 -19.93
CA SER A 309 1.47 33.37 -20.81
C SER A 309 1.13 33.04 -22.27
N SER A 310 0.59 31.84 -22.52
CA SER A 310 0.12 31.44 -23.86
C SER A 310 -1.06 32.26 -24.39
N GLN A 311 -1.86 32.87 -23.51
CA GLN A 311 -2.94 33.81 -23.86
C GLN A 311 -2.48 35.26 -24.05
N GLY A 312 -1.19 35.57 -23.81
CA GLY A 312 -0.67 36.94 -23.88
C GLY A 312 -0.90 37.80 -22.63
N HIS A 313 -1.42 37.22 -21.54
CA HIS A 313 -1.57 37.91 -20.25
C HIS A 313 -0.29 37.87 -19.40
N SER A 314 0.77 38.49 -19.93
CA SER A 314 2.13 38.45 -19.36
C SER A 314 2.24 38.98 -17.92
N LEU A 315 1.47 40.01 -17.55
CA LEU A 315 1.48 40.58 -16.20
C LEU A 315 0.86 39.64 -15.16
N ALA A 316 -0.22 38.95 -15.51
CA ALA A 316 -0.88 38.00 -14.60
C ALA A 316 -0.07 36.72 -14.43
N ALA A 317 0.56 36.24 -15.51
CA ALA A 317 1.49 35.12 -15.48
C ALA A 317 2.70 35.41 -14.57
N ARG A 318 3.35 36.57 -14.75
CA ARG A 318 4.50 36.99 -13.93
C ARG A 318 4.18 37.08 -12.43
N ARG A 319 3.00 37.58 -12.07
CA ARG A 319 2.56 37.65 -10.65
C ARG A 319 2.40 36.26 -10.03
N LEU A 320 1.87 35.29 -10.80
CA LEU A 320 1.74 33.92 -10.35
C LEU A 320 3.10 33.21 -10.28
N GLU A 321 3.99 33.45 -11.23
CA GLU A 321 5.37 32.92 -11.21
C GLU A 321 6.15 33.45 -9.99
N GLN A 322 6.05 34.75 -9.68
CA GLN A 322 6.62 35.33 -8.47
C GLN A 322 6.07 34.68 -7.20
N SER A 323 4.75 34.47 -7.12
CA SER A 323 4.14 33.75 -5.98
C SER A 323 4.65 32.30 -5.86
N VAL A 324 4.92 31.63 -6.98
CA VAL A 324 5.49 30.27 -7.00
C VAL A 324 6.94 30.26 -6.52
N GLU A 325 7.74 31.22 -6.95
CA GLU A 325 9.14 31.37 -6.54
C GLU A 325 9.28 31.70 -5.06
N GLU A 326 8.45 32.61 -4.54
CA GLU A 326 8.40 32.95 -3.12
C GLU A 326 7.99 31.75 -2.27
N GLY A 327 6.90 31.07 -2.63
CA GLY A 327 6.44 29.87 -1.90
C GLY A 327 7.44 28.72 -1.96
N GLY A 328 8.06 28.49 -3.12
CA GLY A 328 9.12 27.49 -3.27
C GLY A 328 10.39 27.83 -2.47
N SER A 329 10.71 29.12 -2.32
CA SER A 329 11.83 29.57 -1.49
C SER A 329 11.54 29.42 0.00
N ARG A 330 10.31 29.69 0.44
CA ARG A 330 9.86 29.42 1.83
C ARG A 330 9.88 27.93 2.15
N LEU A 331 9.38 27.07 1.27
CA LEU A 331 9.46 25.62 1.44
C LEU A 331 10.90 25.11 1.52
N ARG A 332 11.80 25.64 0.70
CA ARG A 332 13.24 25.30 0.76
C ARG A 332 13.87 25.75 2.06
N GLN A 333 13.54 26.93 2.57
CA GLN A 333 14.00 27.41 3.88
C GLN A 333 13.47 26.55 5.02
N LEU A 334 12.18 26.19 5.03
CA LEU A 334 11.60 25.29 6.03
C LEU A 334 12.25 23.90 6.00
N ARG A 335 12.53 23.37 4.80
CA ARG A 335 13.23 22.10 4.63
C ARG A 335 14.67 22.17 5.15
N ALA A 336 15.40 23.26 4.84
CA ALA A 336 16.75 23.51 5.33
C ALA A 336 16.81 23.68 6.86
N MET A 337 15.78 24.30 7.46
CA MET A 337 15.64 24.40 8.92
C MET A 337 15.32 23.04 9.56
N SER A 338 14.49 22.21 8.91
CA SER A 338 14.20 20.86 9.40
C SER A 338 15.41 19.92 9.33
N SER A 339 16.26 20.06 8.29
CA SER A 339 17.52 19.31 8.19
C SER A 339 18.58 19.85 9.14
N GLY A 340 18.68 21.16 9.32
CA GLY A 340 19.60 21.77 10.30
C GLY A 340 19.26 21.42 11.75
N LEU A 341 17.97 21.21 12.07
CA LEU A 341 17.55 20.70 13.38
C LEU A 341 17.94 19.23 13.62
N HIS A 342 18.10 18.43 12.56
CA HIS A 342 18.64 17.07 12.69
C HIS A 342 20.17 17.07 12.87
N ASP A 343 20.89 18.03 12.29
CA ASP A 343 22.34 18.17 12.48
C ASP A 343 22.72 18.80 13.83
N MET A 344 21.86 19.66 14.40
CA MET A 344 22.11 20.33 15.69
C MET A 344 21.71 19.50 16.92
N ALA A 345 20.94 18.42 16.76
CA ALA A 345 20.62 17.50 17.86
C ALA A 345 21.79 16.55 18.24
N GLY A 346 22.86 16.54 17.46
CA GLY A 346 24.08 15.76 17.71
C GLY A 346 25.19 16.49 18.49
N ALA A 347 25.04 17.79 18.76
CA ALA A 347 26.04 18.58 19.49
C ALA A 347 25.51 18.95 20.88
N GLY A 348 26.04 18.27 21.90
CA GLY A 348 25.59 18.39 23.28
C GLY A 348 25.62 19.80 23.83
N PHE A 349 24.57 20.13 24.59
CA PHE A 349 24.60 21.22 25.56
C PHE A 349 24.04 20.74 26.89
N ALA A 350 24.94 20.62 27.85
CA ALA A 350 24.66 20.68 29.28
C ALA A 350 24.54 22.15 29.69
N ALA A 351 23.58 22.47 30.59
CA ALA A 351 23.64 23.44 31.70
C ALA A 351 22.19 23.85 32.12
N PRO A 352 21.98 24.60 33.23
CA PRO A 352 22.01 24.12 34.61
C PRO A 352 20.74 24.50 35.40
N LEU A 353 20.68 24.01 36.64
CA LEU A 353 19.67 24.23 37.68
C LEU A 353 19.45 25.70 38.07
N ALA A 354 18.18 26.11 38.27
CA ALA A 354 17.73 26.93 39.40
C ALA A 354 16.20 27.16 39.37
N GLY A 355 15.55 27.10 40.56
CA GLY A 355 14.39 27.95 40.84
C GLY A 355 13.06 27.31 41.25
N GLY A 356 12.98 26.81 42.48
CA GLY A 356 11.90 27.09 43.44
C GLY A 356 10.43 26.71 43.12
N ARG A 357 9.93 25.67 43.80
CA ARG A 357 8.51 25.59 44.23
C ARG A 357 8.43 25.16 45.71
N PRO A 358 7.53 25.76 46.51
CA PRO A 358 7.46 25.55 47.97
C PRO A 358 6.68 24.29 48.35
N PRO A 359 6.85 23.76 49.58
CA PRO A 359 6.20 22.52 50.03
C PRO A 359 4.99 22.78 50.96
N ALA A 360 3.99 21.90 50.91
CA ALA A 360 3.00 21.67 51.97
C ALA A 360 2.34 20.28 51.79
N PRO A 361 1.73 19.66 52.82
CA PRO A 361 2.45 19.01 53.91
C PRO A 361 2.07 17.52 54.09
N ARG A 362 2.84 16.87 54.97
CA ARG A 362 2.66 15.50 55.47
C ARG A 362 1.28 15.25 56.07
N GLY A 363 0.62 14.17 55.65
CA GLY A 363 -0.36 13.42 56.43
C GLY A 363 0.17 12.00 56.65
N THR A 364 0.15 11.53 57.89
CA THR A 364 0.76 10.29 58.37
C THR A 364 -0.30 9.19 58.57
N ARG A 365 0.13 7.92 58.33
CA ARG A 365 -0.23 6.64 59.00
C ARG A 365 -1.72 6.26 59.13
N GLU A 366 -2.23 5.18 58.54
CA GLU A 366 -2.06 3.71 58.77
C GLU A 366 -3.50 3.11 58.95
N PRO A 367 -3.74 1.79 59.13
CA PRO A 367 -3.60 0.69 58.17
C PRO A 367 -4.89 -0.20 58.10
N GLY A 368 -4.90 -1.18 57.19
CA GLY A 368 -5.65 -2.43 57.40
C GLY A 368 -7.09 -2.49 56.85
N GLY A 369 -7.39 -3.62 56.19
CA GLY A 369 -8.75 -4.04 55.89
C GLY A 369 -8.97 -4.53 54.48
N ALA A 370 -8.45 -5.71 54.14
CA ALA A 370 -9.16 -6.56 53.18
C ALA A 370 -10.49 -6.97 53.85
N PRO A 371 -11.60 -6.95 53.11
CA PRO A 371 -12.25 -8.22 52.89
C PRO A 371 -12.62 -8.42 51.43
N SER A 372 -12.36 -9.64 50.99
CA SER A 372 -13.06 -10.31 49.90
C SER A 372 -14.57 -10.17 50.07
N THR A 373 -15.22 -9.49 49.12
CA THR A 373 -16.66 -9.66 48.87
C THR A 373 -16.86 -9.94 47.39
N SER A 374 -17.06 -11.22 47.11
CA SER A 374 -17.79 -11.69 45.94
C SER A 374 -19.15 -10.99 45.88
N VAL A 375 -19.35 -10.12 44.89
CA VAL A 375 -20.67 -9.62 44.50
C VAL A 375 -21.05 -10.30 43.18
N PRO A 376 -22.19 -11.00 43.11
CA PRO A 376 -22.69 -11.60 41.87
C PRO A 376 -23.53 -10.59 41.07
N GLY A 377 -23.39 -10.61 39.75
CA GLY A 377 -24.41 -10.08 38.84
C GLY A 377 -24.33 -8.59 38.50
N GLY A 378 -23.25 -8.17 37.83
CA GLY A 378 -23.23 -6.96 37.02
C GLY A 378 -22.42 -7.26 35.77
N THR A 379 -23.07 -7.51 34.63
CA THR A 379 -22.35 -7.68 33.35
C THR A 379 -21.47 -6.47 33.11
N ASP A 380 -20.17 -6.68 32.91
CA ASP A 380 -19.22 -5.60 32.65
C ASP A 380 -19.79 -4.69 31.55
N PRO A 381 -19.75 -3.35 31.70
CA PRO A 381 -20.30 -2.41 30.71
C PRO A 381 -19.76 -2.65 29.30
N LEU A 382 -18.54 -3.17 29.19
CA LEU A 382 -17.91 -3.56 27.95
C LEU A 382 -18.46 -4.87 27.37
N GLU A 383 -18.74 -5.86 28.21
CA GLU A 383 -19.29 -7.14 27.78
C GLU A 383 -20.71 -6.99 27.22
N HIS A 384 -21.51 -6.12 27.84
CA HIS A 384 -22.83 -5.75 27.34
C HIS A 384 -22.74 -5.05 25.97
N LYS A 385 -21.83 -4.07 25.81
CA LYS A 385 -21.61 -3.37 24.53
C LYS A 385 -21.08 -4.30 23.43
N LEU A 386 -20.21 -5.25 23.76
CA LEU A 386 -19.74 -6.28 22.83
C LEU A 386 -20.86 -7.24 22.41
N GLY A 387 -21.75 -7.59 23.33
CA GLY A 387 -22.95 -8.36 23.03
C GLY A 387 -23.91 -7.62 22.10
N GLN A 388 -24.08 -6.30 22.28
CA GLN A 388 -24.86 -5.45 21.37
C GLN A 388 -24.22 -5.36 19.98
N LEU A 389 -22.90 -5.14 19.91
CA LEU A 389 -22.16 -5.11 18.64
C LEU A 389 -22.33 -6.41 17.86
N HIS A 390 -22.21 -7.55 18.53
CA HIS A 390 -22.39 -8.87 17.91
C HIS A 390 -23.79 -9.05 17.31
N LYS A 391 -24.85 -8.67 18.05
CA LYS A 391 -26.23 -8.72 17.55
C LYS A 391 -26.47 -7.80 16.35
N LEU A 392 -25.78 -6.65 16.29
CA LEU A 392 -25.91 -5.73 15.16
C LEU A 392 -25.19 -6.22 13.91
N VAL A 393 -24.05 -6.90 14.09
CA VAL A 393 -23.33 -7.60 13.00
C VAL A 393 -24.18 -8.73 12.45
N GLU A 394 -24.76 -9.58 13.30
CA GLU A 394 -25.64 -10.68 12.87
C GLU A 394 -26.96 -10.17 12.25
N GLY A 395 -27.50 -9.06 12.77
CA GLY A 395 -28.72 -8.42 12.28
C GLY A 395 -28.54 -7.56 11.03
N GLY A 396 -27.33 -7.46 10.46
CA GLY A 396 -27.06 -6.72 9.22
C GLY A 396 -27.17 -5.19 9.33
N ARG A 397 -27.14 -4.62 10.54
CA ARG A 397 -27.25 -3.16 10.77
C ARG A 397 -25.87 -2.48 10.71
N ALA A 398 -25.27 -2.46 9.52
CA ALA A 398 -23.89 -2.05 9.29
C ALA A 398 -23.52 -0.66 9.86
N ARG A 399 -24.40 0.35 9.70
CA ARG A 399 -24.13 1.72 10.18
C ARG A 399 -24.06 1.83 11.70
N GLU A 400 -24.92 1.11 12.41
CA GLU A 400 -24.95 1.14 13.88
C GLU A 400 -23.85 0.29 14.47
N ALA A 401 -23.56 -0.85 13.84
CA ALA A 401 -22.38 -1.65 14.17
C ALA A 401 -21.10 -0.81 14.02
N ARG A 402 -21.02 0.03 12.99
CA ARG A 402 -19.86 0.92 12.77
C ARG A 402 -19.67 1.94 13.88
N VAL A 403 -20.72 2.71 14.21
CA VAL A 403 -20.65 3.73 15.28
C VAL A 403 -20.24 3.10 16.61
N LEU A 404 -20.78 1.91 16.92
CA LEU A 404 -20.41 1.21 18.14
C LEU A 404 -18.98 0.65 18.09
N ALA A 405 -18.52 0.14 16.94
CA ALA A 405 -17.15 -0.31 16.75
C ALA A 405 -16.14 0.84 16.94
N ASP A 406 -16.41 2.02 16.35
CA ASP A 406 -15.57 3.22 16.50
C ASP A 406 -15.51 3.66 17.97
N SER A 407 -16.66 3.63 18.69
CA SER A 407 -16.71 3.98 20.13
C SER A 407 -15.94 3.00 21.03
N LEU A 408 -15.83 1.74 20.60
CA LEU A 408 -15.22 0.67 21.36
C LEU A 408 -13.71 0.53 21.08
N ARG A 409 -13.24 1.09 19.95
CA ARG A 409 -11.86 1.05 19.45
C ARG A 409 -10.81 1.28 20.54
N GLU A 410 -10.85 2.43 21.20
CA GLU A 410 -9.87 2.80 22.24
C GLU A 410 -10.09 2.04 23.55
N SER A 411 -11.34 1.68 23.85
CA SER A 411 -11.71 1.07 25.13
C SER A 411 -11.23 -0.39 25.25
N ILE A 412 -11.26 -1.13 24.14
CA ILE A 412 -10.92 -2.56 24.08
C ILE A 412 -9.40 -2.78 24.16
N LEU A 413 -8.61 -1.85 23.60
CA LEU A 413 -7.15 -1.97 23.54
C LEU A 413 -6.45 -1.67 24.87
N ARG A 414 -7.18 -1.15 25.88
CA ARG A 414 -6.62 -0.86 27.21
C ARG A 414 -6.05 -2.11 27.89
N PRO A 415 -4.89 -2.00 28.56
CA PRO A 415 -4.24 -3.15 29.21
C PRO A 415 -5.09 -3.75 30.34
N THR A 416 -5.99 -2.98 30.94
CA THR A 416 -6.90 -3.38 32.03
C THR A 416 -8.02 -4.33 31.60
N VAL A 417 -8.30 -4.47 30.30
CA VAL A 417 -9.39 -5.33 29.80
C VAL A 417 -8.96 -6.80 29.80
N ALA A 418 -9.81 -7.70 30.32
CA ALA A 418 -9.53 -9.13 30.33
C ALA A 418 -9.22 -9.67 28.91
N ARG A 419 -8.18 -10.50 28.80
CA ARG A 419 -7.70 -11.08 27.53
C ARG A 419 -8.79 -11.74 26.64
N PRO A 420 -9.74 -12.54 27.17
CA PRO A 420 -10.78 -13.14 26.33
C PRO A 420 -11.76 -12.09 25.77
N LEU A 421 -12.14 -11.09 26.57
CA LEU A 421 -13.00 -9.99 26.13
C LEU A 421 -12.31 -9.12 25.08
N ARG A 422 -11.01 -8.83 25.27
CA ARG A 422 -10.20 -8.09 24.30
C ARG A 422 -10.14 -8.80 22.95
N ARG A 423 -9.85 -10.11 22.95
CA ARG A 423 -9.81 -10.93 21.72
C ARG A 423 -11.15 -10.91 20.98
N ARG A 424 -12.25 -11.07 21.71
CA ARG A 424 -13.60 -11.04 21.13
C ARG A 424 -13.93 -9.67 20.56
N GLY A 425 -13.60 -8.60 21.28
CA GLY A 425 -13.85 -7.23 20.82
C GLY A 425 -13.04 -6.84 19.59
N VAL A 426 -11.75 -7.16 19.55
CA VAL A 426 -10.90 -6.93 18.38
C VAL A 426 -11.41 -7.68 17.15
N ALA A 427 -11.82 -8.94 17.32
CA ALA A 427 -12.36 -9.74 16.21
C ALA A 427 -13.65 -9.13 15.63
N LEU A 428 -14.58 -8.71 16.49
CA LEU A 428 -15.84 -8.08 16.07
C LEU A 428 -15.61 -6.74 15.38
N ILE A 429 -14.70 -5.89 15.89
CA ILE A 429 -14.38 -4.60 15.26
C ILE A 429 -13.73 -4.81 13.89
N LYS A 430 -12.77 -5.73 13.76
CA LYS A 430 -12.15 -6.06 12.47
C LYS A 430 -13.18 -6.57 11.47
N GLN A 431 -14.13 -7.40 11.92
CA GLN A 431 -15.21 -7.88 11.07
C GLN A 431 -16.09 -6.73 10.57
N VAL A 432 -16.47 -5.80 11.45
CA VAL A 432 -17.27 -4.61 11.06
C VAL A 432 -16.55 -3.78 10.00
N TYR A 433 -15.25 -3.50 10.16
CA TYR A 433 -14.50 -2.72 9.17
C TYR A 433 -14.28 -3.47 7.84
N LEU A 434 -14.13 -4.80 7.90
CA LEU A 434 -14.06 -5.63 6.70
C LEU A 434 -15.39 -5.64 5.94
N ASP A 435 -16.51 -5.76 6.65
CA ASP A 435 -17.85 -5.77 6.08
C ASP A 435 -18.24 -4.40 5.48
N ASP A 436 -17.76 -3.30 6.08
CA ASP A 436 -17.92 -1.93 5.58
C ASP A 436 -16.99 -1.61 4.38
N GLY A 437 -15.95 -2.41 4.17
CA GLY A 437 -14.97 -2.25 3.10
C GLY A 437 -14.01 -1.07 3.28
N ASP A 438 -14.00 -0.46 4.47
CA ASP A 438 -13.16 0.67 4.84
C ASP A 438 -11.78 0.19 5.30
N LYS A 439 -10.84 0.17 4.35
CA LYS A 439 -9.48 -0.31 4.56
C LYS A 439 -8.65 0.60 5.45
N ASP A 440 -8.93 1.91 5.43
CA ASP A 440 -8.13 2.90 6.16
C ASP A 440 -8.42 2.80 7.66
N ALA A 441 -9.70 2.61 8.04
CA ALA A 441 -10.06 2.36 9.44
C ALA A 441 -9.57 1.02 9.96
N LEU A 442 -9.62 -0.04 9.12
CA LEU A 442 -9.06 -1.34 9.48
C LEU A 442 -7.55 -1.25 9.72
N LEU A 443 -6.85 -0.48 8.90
CA LEU A 443 -5.41 -0.27 9.01
C LEU A 443 -5.06 0.54 10.26
N ALA A 444 -5.74 1.66 10.50
CA ALA A 444 -5.53 2.48 11.69
C ALA A 444 -5.82 1.70 12.99
N PHE A 445 -6.83 0.84 13.00
CA PHE A 445 -7.12 -0.01 14.16
C PHE A 445 -6.05 -1.10 14.37
N ALA A 446 -5.51 -1.66 13.30
CA ALA A 446 -4.42 -2.62 13.40
C ALA A 446 -3.13 -1.97 13.91
N GLU A 447 -2.86 -0.71 13.54
CA GLU A 447 -1.75 0.10 14.09
C GLU A 447 -1.90 0.31 15.60
N ASP A 448 -3.10 0.69 16.06
CA ASP A 448 -3.38 0.85 17.49
C ASP A 448 -3.21 -0.46 18.27
N GLU A 449 -3.62 -1.59 17.69
CA GLU A 449 -3.46 -2.90 18.33
C GLU A 449 -1.99 -3.28 18.48
N VAL A 450 -1.19 -3.03 17.45
CA VAL A 450 0.27 -3.23 17.51
C VAL A 450 0.90 -2.35 18.58
N ALA A 451 0.59 -1.05 18.60
CA ALA A 451 1.11 -0.11 19.60
C ALA A 451 0.72 -0.51 21.04
N ALA A 452 -0.52 -0.97 21.25
CA ALA A 452 -0.97 -1.46 22.55
C ALA A 452 -0.24 -2.73 22.99
N LEU A 453 0.04 -3.65 22.06
CA LEU A 453 0.79 -4.88 22.34
C LEU A 453 2.27 -4.61 22.61
N GLU A 454 2.88 -3.65 21.91
CA GLU A 454 4.25 -3.18 22.16
C GLU A 454 4.37 -2.51 23.53
N GLY A 455 3.45 -1.60 23.86
CA GLY A 455 3.39 -0.96 25.18
C GLY A 455 3.28 -1.98 26.31
N ALA A 456 2.40 -2.97 26.18
CA ALA A 456 2.25 -4.04 27.16
C ALA A 456 3.51 -4.92 27.30
N LEU A 457 4.29 -5.11 26.23
CA LEU A 457 5.55 -5.84 26.28
C LEU A 457 6.66 -5.01 26.94
N ILE A 458 6.72 -3.70 26.71
CA ILE A 458 7.66 -2.79 27.37
C ILE A 458 7.37 -2.74 28.88
N GLU A 459 6.11 -2.67 29.28
CA GLU A 459 5.70 -2.74 30.69
C GLU A 459 6.08 -4.09 31.33
N ALA A 460 5.81 -5.20 30.63
CA ALA A 460 6.18 -6.55 31.11
C ALA A 460 7.71 -6.76 31.18
N ALA A 461 8.48 -6.07 30.35
CA ALA A 461 9.95 -6.07 30.36
C ALA A 461 10.56 -5.09 31.38
N GLY A 462 9.74 -4.45 32.22
CA GLY A 462 10.21 -3.53 33.26
C GLY A 462 10.67 -2.17 32.73
N GLY A 463 10.07 -1.68 31.64
CA GLY A 463 10.35 -0.35 31.08
C GLY A 463 11.65 -0.25 30.28
N ARG A 464 12.36 -1.37 30.07
CA ARG A 464 13.42 -1.41 29.07
C ARG A 464 12.76 -1.56 27.70
N PRO A 465 12.99 -0.63 26.75
CA PRO A 465 12.66 -0.93 25.36
C PRO A 465 13.41 -2.23 25.04
N LEU A 466 12.71 -3.22 24.48
CA LEU A 466 13.37 -4.36 23.86
C LEU A 466 14.42 -3.74 22.93
N ALA A 467 15.70 -3.93 23.24
CA ALA A 467 16.79 -3.28 22.53
C ALA A 467 16.81 -3.84 21.10
N MET A 468 15.99 -3.21 20.25
CA MET A 468 15.96 -3.27 18.81
C MET A 468 17.05 -2.30 18.35
N ARG A 469 18.28 -2.80 18.24
CA ARG A 469 19.34 -2.13 17.50
C ARG A 469 19.74 -3.00 16.33
#